data_AF-R7T974-F1
#
_entry.id   AF-R7T974-F1
#
_cell.length_a   1.000
_cell.length_b   1.000
_cell.length_c   1.000
_cell.angle_alpha   90.00
_cell.angle_beta   90.00
_cell.angle_gamma   90.00
#
_symmetry.space_group_name_H-M   'P 1'
#
loop_
_entity.id
_entity.type
_entity.pdbx_description
1 polymer ?
#
loop_
_entity_poly.entity_id
_entity_poly.type
_entity_poly.pdbx_seq_one_letter_code
_entity_poly.pdbx_strand_id
1 'polypeptide(L)'
;VLKKMKHRVVETMNTSTADALGLSRAILCNDGLVKKLEELEKTAQMYQGLSDHTKRLLKAFFELSQAHRAFGDVFAGIGVREPQPAASEAFTQFGEAHREIEKYAIQTLKTVKPMIHDLHTYLSKAVPDTRLTIRKYLDAKFEYLSYCLKVKEMDDEEYSYAALQEPLYRVETGNYEYRLVLRCRQDARTRFAKMRSDVLVKMELLDNKHVQDIVFQLQRLVTAMAKYHNDSHAVLKVAEVFPIEVDLSRSTFTYDTSTQFEDDNEEEEEEGEENEEDEQEEQQEESRVHDQELINMN
;
A
#
# COMPACT_ATOMS: atom_id res chain seq x y z
N VAL A 1 -4.85 25.12 -24.48
CA VAL A 1 -3.78 24.66 -23.57
C VAL A 1 -3.42 25.72 -22.52
N LEU A 2 -3.16 26.98 -22.90
CA LEU A 2 -2.87 28.10 -21.98
C LEU A 2 -3.94 28.40 -20.91
N LYS A 3 -5.25 28.31 -21.24
CA LYS A 3 -6.34 28.51 -20.26
C LYS A 3 -6.35 27.48 -19.12
N LYS A 4 -5.98 26.21 -19.39
CA LYS A 4 -5.89 25.15 -18.37
C LYS A 4 -4.70 25.37 -17.43
N MET A 5 -3.61 25.94 -17.96
CA MET A 5 -2.39 26.25 -17.20
C MET A 5 -2.59 27.44 -16.25
N LYS A 6 -3.32 28.48 -16.70
CA LYS A 6 -3.71 29.62 -15.84
C LYS A 6 -4.54 29.18 -14.62
N HIS A 7 -5.49 28.26 -14.79
CA HIS A 7 -6.34 27.79 -13.68
C HIS A 7 -5.59 26.91 -12.66
N ARG A 8 -4.60 26.13 -13.11
CA ARG A 8 -3.78 25.29 -12.22
C ARG A 8 -2.81 26.10 -11.35
N VAL A 9 -2.40 27.30 -11.79
CA VAL A 9 -1.63 28.27 -10.98
C VAL A 9 -2.51 28.95 -9.93
N VAL A 10 -3.82 29.06 -10.19
CA VAL A 10 -4.78 29.66 -9.25
C VAL A 10 -5.07 28.72 -8.06
N GLU A 11 -4.85 27.40 -8.21
CA GLU A 11 -4.94 26.45 -7.08
C GLU A 11 -3.80 26.60 -6.05
N THR A 12 -2.62 27.07 -6.47
CA THR A 12 -1.48 27.37 -5.56
C THR A 12 -1.39 28.83 -5.16
N MET A 13 -2.36 29.65 -5.57
CA MET A 13 -2.34 31.09 -5.34
C MET A 13 -2.76 31.43 -3.91
N ASN A 14 -1.85 32.09 -3.20
CA ASN A 14 -2.09 32.66 -1.88
C ASN A 14 -3.25 33.66 -1.89
N THR A 15 -4.05 33.64 -0.83
CA THR A 15 -5.33 34.35 -0.70
C THR A 15 -5.22 35.85 -1.00
N SER A 16 -4.08 36.47 -0.68
CA SER A 16 -3.77 37.87 -0.98
C SER A 16 -3.67 38.18 -2.47
N THR A 17 -3.19 37.22 -3.27
CA THR A 17 -2.97 37.41 -4.71
C THR A 17 -4.25 37.11 -5.50
N ALA A 18 -5.13 36.25 -4.98
CA ALA A 18 -6.49 36.06 -5.50
C ALA A 18 -7.37 37.30 -5.30
N ASP A 19 -7.21 37.98 -4.15
CA ASP A 19 -7.87 39.26 -3.85
C ASP A 19 -7.40 40.39 -4.79
N ALA A 20 -6.09 40.47 -5.07
CA ALA A 20 -5.52 41.46 -5.97
C ALA A 20 -6.00 41.30 -7.44
N LEU A 21 -6.49 40.12 -7.81
CA LEU A 21 -7.02 39.81 -9.15
C LEU A 21 -8.56 39.82 -9.21
N GLY A 22 -9.25 40.22 -8.14
CA GLY A 22 -10.73 40.29 -8.12
C GLY A 22 -11.43 38.93 -8.18
N LEU A 23 -10.70 37.83 -7.97
CA LEU A 23 -11.23 36.47 -7.87
C LEU A 23 -11.86 36.31 -6.48
N SER A 24 -13.19 36.30 -6.39
CA SER A 24 -13.89 36.27 -5.12
C SER A 24 -13.41 35.13 -4.19
N ARG A 25 -12.93 35.47 -2.98
CA ARG A 25 -12.51 34.56 -1.88
C ARG A 25 -13.38 33.31 -1.70
N ALA A 26 -14.70 33.43 -1.90
CA ALA A 26 -15.67 32.34 -1.71
C ALA A 26 -15.60 31.23 -2.77
N ILE A 27 -14.97 31.50 -3.93
CA ILE A 27 -14.92 30.60 -5.08
C ILE A 27 -13.75 29.62 -4.99
N LEU A 28 -12.65 30.06 -4.37
CA LEU A 28 -11.36 29.36 -4.34
C LEU A 28 -11.08 28.63 -3.03
N CYS A 29 -11.54 29.16 -1.91
CA CYS A 29 -11.17 28.63 -0.61
C CYS A 29 -12.35 27.88 0.02
N ASN A 30 -12.08 26.64 0.44
CA ASN A 30 -12.95 25.79 1.26
C ASN A 30 -13.89 24.82 0.51
N ASP A 31 -13.38 24.16 -0.53
CA ASP A 31 -14.07 22.97 -1.05
C ASP A 31 -13.83 21.78 -0.12
N GLY A 32 -14.84 21.40 0.65
CA GLY A 32 -14.79 20.22 1.50
C GLY A 32 -14.41 18.93 0.74
N LEU A 33 -14.67 18.87 -0.57
CA LEU A 33 -14.28 17.72 -1.39
C LEU A 33 -12.78 17.67 -1.71
N VAL A 34 -12.09 18.82 -1.75
CA VAL A 34 -10.62 18.86 -1.90
C VAL A 34 -9.96 18.38 -0.61
N LYS A 35 -10.46 18.81 0.55
CA LYS A 35 -10.00 18.29 1.85
C LYS A 35 -10.21 16.77 1.96
N LYS A 36 -11.39 16.29 1.55
CA LYS A 36 -11.70 14.86 1.47
C LYS A 36 -10.77 14.09 0.53
N LEU A 37 -10.32 14.71 -0.57
CA LEU A 37 -9.33 14.12 -1.47
C LEU A 37 -7.96 14.01 -0.80
N GLU A 38 -7.49 15.07 -0.13
CA GLU A 38 -6.23 15.06 0.61
C GLU A 38 -6.24 14.01 1.73
N GLU A 39 -7.36 13.89 2.45
CA GLU A 39 -7.58 12.83 3.45
C GLU A 39 -7.50 11.44 2.80
N LEU A 40 -8.18 11.23 1.67
CA LEU A 40 -8.12 9.97 0.92
C LEU A 40 -6.68 9.63 0.48
N GLU A 41 -5.90 10.61 0.03
CA GLU A 41 -4.51 10.41 -0.37
C GLU A 41 -3.61 10.04 0.81
N LYS A 42 -3.77 10.70 1.97
CA LYS A 42 -3.05 10.33 3.20
C LYS A 42 -3.39 8.93 3.65
N THR A 43 -4.68 8.57 3.62
CA THR A 43 -5.15 7.21 3.96
C THR A 43 -4.59 6.17 3.00
N ALA A 44 -4.56 6.46 1.69
CA ALA A 44 -3.96 5.57 0.70
C ALA A 44 -2.44 5.37 0.93
N GLN A 45 -1.71 6.43 1.27
CA GLN A 45 -0.27 6.32 1.61
C GLN A 45 -0.05 5.46 2.86
N MET A 46 -0.88 5.62 3.88
CA MET A 46 -0.84 4.78 5.08
C MET A 46 -1.03 3.30 4.73
N TYR A 47 -1.98 2.98 3.83
CA TYR A 47 -2.22 1.58 3.43
C TYR A 47 -1.18 1.01 2.49
N GLN A 48 -0.56 1.84 1.67
CA GLN A 48 0.64 1.43 0.94
C GLN A 48 1.72 1.00 1.93
N GLY A 49 1.99 1.84 2.95
CA GLY A 49 2.90 1.50 4.04
C GLY A 49 2.51 0.20 4.74
N LEU A 50 1.26 0.04 5.15
CA LEU A 50 0.77 -1.19 5.80
C LEU A 50 0.99 -2.44 4.93
N SER A 51 0.67 -2.36 3.64
CA SER A 51 0.90 -3.45 2.67
C SER A 51 2.39 -3.81 2.62
N ASP A 52 3.27 -2.82 2.48
CA ASP A 52 4.70 -3.06 2.32
C ASP A 52 5.34 -3.63 3.59
N HIS A 53 4.91 -3.16 4.77
CA HIS A 53 5.33 -3.75 6.04
C HIS A 53 4.79 -5.17 6.22
N THR A 54 3.56 -5.44 5.83
CA THR A 54 2.98 -6.79 5.90
C THR A 54 3.74 -7.75 4.99
N LYS A 55 4.10 -7.33 3.77
CA LYS A 55 4.93 -8.13 2.85
C LYS A 55 6.28 -8.48 3.46
N ARG A 56 6.99 -7.48 4.00
CA ARG A 56 8.30 -7.69 4.67
C ARG A 56 8.16 -8.61 5.87
N LEU A 57 7.10 -8.44 6.67
CA LEU A 57 6.81 -9.32 7.80
C LEU A 57 6.61 -10.77 7.33
N LEU A 58 5.79 -11.01 6.30
CA LEU A 58 5.57 -12.38 5.80
C LEU A 58 6.85 -13.00 5.23
N LYS A 59 7.72 -12.21 4.57
CA LYS A 59 9.03 -12.70 4.12
C LYS A 59 9.90 -13.14 5.30
N ALA A 60 10.10 -12.26 6.28
CA ALA A 60 10.89 -12.59 7.47
C ALA A 60 10.29 -13.78 8.25
N PHE A 61 8.96 -13.89 8.27
CA PHE A 61 8.27 -14.99 8.94
C PHE A 61 8.40 -16.32 8.20
N PHE A 62 8.46 -16.29 6.87
CA PHE A 62 8.80 -17.46 6.06
C PHE A 62 10.25 -17.90 6.31
N GLU A 63 11.21 -16.97 6.31
CA GLU A 63 12.61 -17.27 6.64
C GLU A 63 12.73 -17.88 8.05
N LEU A 64 12.02 -17.32 9.03
CA LEU A 64 11.95 -17.88 10.38
C LEU A 64 11.37 -19.31 10.40
N SER A 65 10.35 -19.59 9.59
CA SER A 65 9.79 -20.95 9.47
C SER A 65 10.83 -21.95 8.94
N GLN A 66 11.66 -21.53 7.97
CA GLN A 66 12.75 -22.37 7.45
C GLN A 66 13.82 -22.63 8.52
N ALA A 67 14.14 -21.62 9.34
CA ALA A 67 15.04 -21.80 10.48
C ALA A 67 14.49 -22.79 11.50
N HIS A 68 13.18 -22.73 11.81
CA HIS A 68 12.53 -23.73 12.67
C HIS A 68 12.62 -25.13 12.09
N ARG A 69 12.37 -25.31 10.79
CA ARG A 69 12.54 -26.60 10.11
C ARG A 69 13.98 -27.12 10.24
N ALA A 70 14.97 -26.28 9.93
CA ALA A 70 16.37 -26.65 10.03
C ALA A 70 16.76 -27.08 11.45
N PHE A 71 16.32 -26.34 12.48
CA PHE A 71 16.49 -26.75 13.88
C PHE A 71 15.87 -28.12 14.15
N GLY A 72 14.63 -28.33 13.68
CA GLY A 72 13.94 -29.61 13.83
C GLY A 72 14.72 -30.78 13.24
N ASP A 73 15.29 -30.59 12.06
CA ASP A 73 16.08 -31.61 11.36
C ASP A 73 17.42 -31.89 12.06
N VAL A 74 18.11 -30.85 12.54
CA VAL A 74 19.37 -30.99 13.28
C VAL A 74 19.14 -31.71 14.61
N PHE A 75 18.17 -31.29 15.42
CA PHE A 75 17.92 -31.89 16.73
C PHE A 75 17.41 -33.33 16.62
N ALA A 76 16.54 -33.64 15.65
CA ALA A 76 16.16 -35.03 15.38
C ALA A 76 17.38 -35.88 14.96
N GLY A 77 18.28 -35.31 14.14
CA GLY A 77 19.53 -35.97 13.74
C GLY A 77 20.51 -36.22 14.88
N ILE A 78 20.58 -35.31 15.88
CA ILE A 78 21.33 -35.52 17.12
C ILE A 78 20.67 -36.61 17.95
N GLY A 79 19.35 -36.55 18.14
CA GLY A 79 18.59 -37.52 18.94
C GLY A 79 18.79 -38.96 18.47
N VAL A 80 18.79 -39.22 17.16
CA VAL A 80 19.02 -40.57 16.60
C VAL A 80 20.44 -41.11 16.87
N ARG A 81 21.44 -40.22 16.98
CA ARG A 81 22.85 -40.59 17.18
C ARG A 81 23.27 -40.61 18.65
N GLU A 82 22.45 -40.05 19.53
CA GLU A 82 22.74 -39.91 20.95
C GLU A 82 22.64 -41.27 21.66
N PRO A 83 23.75 -41.79 22.24
CA PRO A 83 23.76 -43.09 22.91
C PRO A 83 22.93 -43.13 24.20
N GLN A 84 22.77 -42.00 24.89
CA GLN A 84 21.96 -41.95 26.12
C GLN A 84 20.47 -41.84 25.77
N PRO A 85 19.62 -42.84 26.14
CA PRO A 85 18.21 -42.86 25.72
C PRO A 85 17.41 -41.63 26.16
N ALA A 86 17.66 -41.12 27.36
CA ALA A 86 16.97 -39.94 27.89
C ALA A 86 17.34 -38.66 27.10
N ALA A 87 18.61 -38.50 26.73
CA ALA A 87 19.06 -37.37 25.92
C ALA A 87 18.59 -37.50 24.46
N SER A 88 18.58 -38.73 23.92
CA SER A 88 18.02 -39.06 22.60
C SER A 88 16.55 -38.66 22.47
N GLU A 89 15.73 -39.07 23.46
CA GLU A 89 14.32 -38.70 23.54
C GLU A 89 14.17 -37.17 23.66
N ALA A 90 15.01 -36.54 24.47
CA ALA A 90 14.96 -35.11 24.69
C ALA A 90 15.21 -34.29 23.41
N PHE A 91 16.27 -34.62 22.68
CA PHE A 91 16.59 -33.98 21.40
C PHE A 91 15.51 -34.24 20.34
N THR A 92 14.95 -35.45 20.31
CA THR A 92 13.86 -35.80 19.38
C THR A 92 12.62 -34.96 19.67
N GLN A 93 12.20 -34.87 20.93
CA GLN A 93 11.04 -34.07 21.35
C GLN A 93 11.23 -32.58 21.02
N PHE A 94 12.42 -32.04 21.26
CA PHE A 94 12.74 -30.65 20.93
C PHE A 94 12.75 -30.40 19.41
N GLY A 95 13.28 -31.35 18.63
CA GLY A 95 13.26 -31.29 17.18
C GLY A 95 11.83 -31.33 16.60
N GLU A 96 10.98 -32.22 17.12
CA GLU A 96 9.57 -32.28 16.76
C GLU A 96 8.82 -30.99 17.09
N ALA A 97 9.09 -30.39 18.25
CA ALA A 97 8.51 -29.10 18.63
C ALA A 97 8.83 -28.01 17.60
N HIS A 98 10.08 -27.93 17.14
CA HIS A 98 10.48 -26.98 16.11
C HIS A 98 9.81 -27.25 14.75
N ARG A 99 9.62 -28.51 14.36
CA ARG A 99 8.86 -28.86 13.14
C ARG A 99 7.38 -28.48 13.24
N GLU A 100 6.75 -28.61 14.40
CA GLU A 100 5.37 -28.14 14.60
C GLU A 100 5.25 -26.62 14.50
N ILE A 101 6.22 -25.87 15.05
CA ILE A 101 6.26 -24.41 14.93
C ILE A 101 6.35 -23.98 13.45
N GLU A 102 7.14 -24.68 12.63
CA GLU A 102 7.19 -24.43 11.19
C GLU A 102 5.80 -24.60 10.54
N LYS A 103 5.10 -25.71 10.82
CA LYS A 103 3.73 -25.92 10.30
C LYS A 103 2.77 -24.80 10.70
N TYR A 104 2.83 -24.34 11.95
CA TYR A 104 2.02 -23.21 12.42
C TYR A 104 2.38 -21.90 11.71
N ALA A 105 3.67 -21.69 11.43
CA ALA A 105 4.12 -20.53 10.68
C ALA A 105 3.58 -20.54 9.24
N ILE A 106 3.67 -21.67 8.54
CA ILE A 106 3.12 -21.84 7.18
C ILE A 106 1.61 -21.60 7.16
N GLN A 107 0.87 -22.13 8.14
CA GLN A 107 -0.58 -21.89 8.25
C GLN A 107 -0.91 -20.40 8.46
N THR A 108 -0.09 -19.71 9.24
CA THR A 108 -0.23 -18.26 9.47
C THR A 108 0.02 -17.47 8.20
N LEU A 109 1.08 -17.80 7.44
CA LEU A 109 1.36 -17.19 6.14
C LEU A 109 0.17 -17.36 5.18
N LYS A 110 -0.36 -18.59 5.04
CA LYS A 110 -1.55 -18.86 4.20
C LYS A 110 -2.77 -18.04 4.64
N THR A 111 -2.94 -17.83 5.94
CA THR A 111 -4.07 -17.07 6.50
C THR A 111 -3.93 -15.57 6.25
N VAL A 112 -2.73 -15.01 6.38
CA VAL A 112 -2.49 -13.57 6.28
C VAL A 112 -2.33 -13.11 4.82
N LYS A 113 -1.75 -13.94 3.96
CA LYS A 113 -1.43 -13.60 2.56
C LYS A 113 -2.57 -12.91 1.77
N PRO A 114 -3.85 -13.32 1.86
CA PRO A 114 -4.92 -12.65 1.10
C PRO A 114 -5.10 -11.17 1.49
N MET A 115 -4.61 -10.73 2.65
CA MET A 115 -4.66 -9.33 3.08
C MET A 115 -3.93 -8.41 2.12
N ILE A 116 -2.81 -8.88 1.56
CA ILE A 116 -2.01 -8.12 0.60
C ILE A 116 -2.80 -7.92 -0.70
N HIS A 117 -3.50 -8.95 -1.17
CA HIS A 117 -4.32 -8.87 -2.38
C HIS A 117 -5.49 -7.89 -2.21
N ASP A 118 -6.16 -7.94 -1.06
CA ASP A 118 -7.30 -7.08 -0.75
C ASP A 118 -6.88 -5.61 -0.65
N LEU A 119 -5.78 -5.33 0.08
CA LEU A 119 -5.18 -3.99 0.16
C LEU A 119 -4.71 -3.50 -1.21
N HIS A 120 -4.09 -4.37 -2.01
CA HIS A 120 -3.66 -4.02 -3.35
C HIS A 120 -4.86 -3.61 -4.23
N THR A 121 -5.96 -4.36 -4.18
CA THR A 121 -7.19 -4.04 -4.93
C THR A 121 -7.75 -2.68 -4.53
N TYR A 122 -7.77 -2.36 -3.23
CA TYR A 122 -8.19 -1.05 -2.75
C TYR A 122 -7.30 0.07 -3.33
N LEU A 123 -5.98 -0.10 -3.24
CA LEU A 123 -4.99 0.90 -3.67
C LEU A 123 -4.90 1.08 -5.18
N SER A 124 -4.99 0.00 -5.96
CA SER A 124 -4.78 0.03 -7.42
C SER A 124 -6.07 0.25 -8.21
N LYS A 125 -7.25 -0.04 -7.63
CA LYS A 125 -8.54 0.09 -8.32
C LYS A 125 -9.46 1.12 -7.66
N ALA A 126 -9.78 0.96 -6.38
CA ALA A 126 -10.82 1.76 -5.73
C ALA A 126 -10.40 3.23 -5.50
N VAL A 127 -9.18 3.46 -5.01
CA VAL A 127 -8.65 4.81 -4.78
C VAL A 127 -8.48 5.57 -6.12
N PRO A 128 -7.86 5.00 -7.17
CA PRO A 128 -7.69 5.71 -8.44
C PRO A 128 -9.01 6.04 -9.14
N ASP A 129 -10.00 5.15 -9.07
CA ASP A 129 -11.34 5.38 -9.63
C ASP A 129 -12.07 6.52 -8.90
N THR A 130 -11.94 6.60 -7.58
CA THR A 130 -12.49 7.71 -6.79
C THR A 130 -11.79 9.03 -7.09
N ARG A 131 -10.46 9.01 -7.18
CA ARG A 131 -9.64 10.16 -7.59
C ARG A 131 -10.04 10.68 -8.97
N LEU A 132 -10.32 9.79 -9.92
CA LEU A 132 -10.78 10.17 -11.25
C LEU A 132 -12.12 10.90 -11.20
N THR A 133 -13.08 10.43 -10.38
CA THR A 133 -14.37 11.10 -10.21
C THR A 133 -14.22 12.49 -9.57
N ILE A 134 -13.35 12.63 -8.57
CA ILE A 134 -13.07 13.93 -7.95
C ILE A 134 -12.44 14.89 -8.96
N ARG A 135 -11.49 14.42 -9.79
CA ARG A 135 -10.91 15.25 -10.87
C ARG A 135 -11.97 15.75 -11.86
N LYS A 136 -12.89 14.88 -12.29
CA LYS A 136 -14.00 15.28 -13.16
C LYS A 136 -14.92 16.32 -12.51
N TYR A 137 -15.13 16.21 -11.20
CA TYR A 137 -15.87 17.22 -10.43
C TYR A 137 -15.14 18.56 -10.42
N LEU A 138 -13.82 18.56 -10.19
CA LEU A 138 -13.01 19.78 -10.22
C LEU A 138 -13.05 20.44 -11.59
N ASP A 139 -12.95 19.67 -12.68
CA ASP A 139 -13.10 20.17 -14.04
C ASP A 139 -14.47 20.84 -14.25
N ALA A 140 -15.56 20.20 -13.82
CA ALA A 140 -16.92 20.76 -13.92
C ALA A 140 -17.11 22.02 -13.06
N LYS A 141 -16.48 22.05 -11.88
CA LYS A 141 -16.44 23.24 -11.01
C LYS A 141 -15.71 24.38 -11.70
N PHE A 142 -14.50 24.15 -12.21
CA PHE A 142 -13.74 25.19 -12.90
C PHE A 142 -14.44 25.71 -14.15
N GLU A 143 -15.09 24.83 -14.91
CA GLU A 143 -15.92 25.23 -16.05
C GLU A 143 -17.04 26.18 -15.60
N TYR A 144 -17.84 25.80 -14.59
CA TYR A 144 -18.92 26.64 -14.06
C TYR A 144 -18.40 28.00 -13.56
N LEU A 145 -17.31 27.99 -12.80
CA LEU A 145 -16.71 29.19 -12.25
C LEU A 145 -16.16 30.12 -13.33
N SER A 146 -15.62 29.57 -14.43
CA SER A 146 -15.16 30.37 -15.56
C SER A 146 -16.30 31.17 -16.20
N TYR A 147 -17.51 30.60 -16.28
CA TYR A 147 -18.70 31.32 -16.74
C TYR A 147 -19.20 32.35 -15.72
N CYS A 148 -19.14 32.05 -14.42
CA CYS A 148 -19.45 33.04 -13.38
C CYS A 148 -18.55 34.28 -13.47
N LEU A 149 -17.24 34.06 -13.65
CA LEU A 149 -16.27 35.14 -13.80
C LEU A 149 -16.56 35.95 -15.07
N LYS A 150 -16.80 35.28 -16.20
CA LYS A 150 -17.11 35.97 -17.47
C LYS A 150 -18.38 36.82 -17.38
N VAL A 151 -19.43 36.35 -16.70
CA VAL A 151 -20.64 37.16 -16.46
C VAL A 151 -20.31 38.40 -15.63
N LYS A 152 -19.55 38.23 -14.54
CA LYS A 152 -19.14 39.36 -13.69
C LYS A 152 -18.31 40.38 -14.47
N GLU A 153 -17.34 39.93 -15.27
CA GLU A 153 -16.54 40.82 -16.14
C GLU A 153 -17.44 41.64 -17.08
N MET A 154 -18.50 41.04 -17.62
CA MET A 154 -19.45 41.71 -18.52
C MET A 154 -20.40 42.66 -17.77
N ASP A 155 -20.80 42.33 -16.55
CA ASP A 155 -21.58 43.20 -15.66
C ASP A 155 -20.75 44.43 -15.22
N ASP A 156 -19.47 44.22 -14.87
CA ASP A 156 -18.54 45.27 -14.46
C ASP A 156 -18.22 46.23 -15.63
N GLU A 157 -18.10 45.70 -16.86
CA GLU A 157 -18.00 46.49 -18.09
C GLU A 157 -19.25 47.36 -18.30
N GLU A 158 -20.45 46.76 -18.24
CA GLU A 158 -21.72 47.49 -18.38
C GLU A 158 -21.85 48.60 -17.35
N TYR A 159 -21.50 48.33 -16.09
CA TYR A 159 -21.50 49.33 -15.01
C TYR A 159 -20.53 50.49 -15.29
N SER A 160 -19.33 50.18 -15.79
CA SER A 160 -18.29 51.18 -16.08
C SER A 160 -18.72 52.15 -17.19
N TYR A 161 -19.26 51.64 -18.30
CA TYR A 161 -19.78 52.47 -19.39
C TYR A 161 -20.99 53.30 -18.94
N ALA A 162 -21.89 52.72 -18.14
CA ALA A 162 -23.03 53.44 -17.58
C ALA A 162 -22.60 54.61 -16.68
N ALA A 163 -21.53 54.45 -15.89
CA ALA A 163 -20.98 55.50 -15.04
C ALA A 163 -20.35 56.65 -15.85
N LEU A 164 -19.77 56.34 -17.02
CA LEU A 164 -19.20 57.32 -17.96
C LEU A 164 -20.26 57.97 -18.87
N GLN A 165 -21.51 57.52 -18.81
CA GLN A 165 -22.60 57.88 -19.74
C GLN A 165 -22.25 57.61 -21.20
N GLU A 166 -21.42 56.59 -21.45
CA GLU A 166 -21.04 56.18 -22.80
C GLU A 166 -21.87 54.98 -23.26
N PRO A 167 -22.29 54.93 -24.54
CA PRO A 167 -22.99 53.78 -25.08
C PRO A 167 -22.06 52.57 -25.21
N LEU A 168 -22.53 51.39 -24.80
CA LEU A 168 -21.82 50.12 -24.98
C LEU A 168 -22.38 49.36 -26.19
N TYR A 169 -21.56 49.26 -27.25
CA TYR A 169 -21.94 48.65 -28.53
C TYR A 169 -22.55 47.24 -28.42
N ARG A 170 -22.02 46.39 -27.53
CA ARG A 170 -22.56 45.03 -27.27
C ARG A 170 -24.02 45.09 -26.80
N VAL A 171 -24.38 46.07 -25.98
CA VAL A 171 -25.74 46.24 -25.45
C VAL A 171 -26.67 46.81 -26.51
N GLU A 172 -26.22 47.80 -27.28
CA GLU A 172 -26.99 48.41 -28.38
C GLU A 172 -27.38 47.39 -29.45
N THR A 173 -26.52 46.40 -29.69
CA THR A 173 -26.73 45.32 -30.67
C THR A 173 -27.46 44.10 -30.12
N GLY A 174 -28.14 44.24 -28.97
CA GLY A 174 -29.02 43.22 -28.40
C GLY A 174 -28.33 42.20 -27.50
N ASN A 175 -27.07 42.43 -27.12
CA ASN A 175 -26.35 41.72 -26.07
C ASN A 175 -26.33 40.18 -26.20
N TYR A 176 -26.11 39.68 -27.43
CA TYR A 176 -26.17 38.25 -27.72
C TYR A 176 -25.12 37.43 -26.94
N GLU A 177 -23.88 37.92 -26.86
CA GLU A 177 -22.79 37.22 -26.16
C GLU A 177 -23.12 36.99 -24.68
N TYR A 178 -23.70 37.99 -24.01
CA TYR A 178 -24.09 37.87 -22.60
C TYR A 178 -25.16 36.79 -22.40
N ARG A 179 -26.19 36.78 -23.25
CA ARG A 179 -27.25 35.77 -23.20
C ARG A 179 -26.72 34.36 -23.44
N LEU A 180 -25.75 34.21 -24.34
CA LEU A 180 -25.09 32.94 -24.60
C LEU A 180 -24.28 32.49 -23.36
N VAL A 181 -23.48 33.37 -22.77
CA VAL A 181 -22.69 33.09 -21.57
C VAL A 181 -23.59 32.72 -20.39
N LEU A 182 -24.72 33.40 -20.21
CA LEU A 182 -25.71 33.07 -19.17
C LEU A 182 -26.27 31.65 -19.35
N ARG A 183 -26.58 31.24 -20.59
CA ARG A 183 -27.04 29.88 -20.88
C ARG A 183 -25.96 28.86 -20.55
N CYS A 184 -24.73 29.07 -21.02
CA CYS A 184 -23.60 28.19 -20.72
C CYS A 184 -23.32 28.08 -19.22
N ARG A 185 -23.46 29.19 -18.47
CA ARG A 185 -23.35 29.21 -17.00
C ARG A 185 -24.39 28.29 -16.36
N GLN A 186 -25.63 28.33 -16.82
CA GLN A 186 -26.71 27.51 -16.28
C GLN A 186 -26.51 26.02 -16.56
N ASP A 187 -26.06 25.68 -17.78
CA ASP A 187 -25.74 24.30 -18.15
C ASP A 187 -24.56 23.77 -17.33
N ALA A 188 -23.50 24.57 -17.17
CA ALA A 188 -22.34 24.23 -16.36
C ALA A 188 -22.69 24.10 -14.86
N ARG A 189 -23.56 24.96 -14.32
CA ARG A 189 -24.08 24.86 -12.94
C ARG A 189 -24.75 23.52 -12.70
N THR A 190 -25.57 23.07 -13.66
CA THR A 190 -26.31 21.81 -13.57
C THR A 190 -25.36 20.61 -13.58
N ARG A 191 -24.36 20.61 -14.47
CA ARG A 191 -23.30 19.59 -14.50
C ARG A 191 -22.49 19.56 -13.20
N PHE A 192 -22.06 20.73 -12.73
CA PHE A 192 -21.33 20.87 -11.46
C PHE A 192 -22.12 20.32 -10.27
N ALA A 193 -23.41 20.68 -10.15
CA ALA A 193 -24.26 20.21 -9.06
C ALA A 193 -24.43 18.69 -9.08
N LYS A 194 -24.63 18.11 -10.28
CA LYS A 194 -24.70 16.65 -10.45
C LYS A 194 -23.39 15.96 -10.03
N MET A 195 -22.26 16.42 -10.56
CA MET A 195 -20.94 15.85 -10.23
C MET A 195 -20.61 15.95 -8.74
N ARG A 196 -21.04 17.04 -8.07
CA ARG A 196 -20.89 17.19 -6.62
C ARG A 196 -21.64 16.08 -5.87
N SER A 197 -22.88 15.80 -6.27
CA SER A 197 -23.68 14.71 -5.68
C SER A 197 -23.02 13.36 -5.93
N ASP A 198 -22.57 13.10 -7.15
CA ASP A 198 -21.94 11.82 -7.54
C ASP A 198 -20.65 11.57 -6.74
N VAL A 199 -19.81 12.59 -6.54
CA VAL A 199 -18.59 12.48 -5.72
C VAL A 199 -18.93 12.19 -4.26
N LEU A 200 -19.92 12.86 -3.68
CA LEU A 200 -20.29 12.65 -2.28
C LEU A 200 -20.73 11.20 -2.02
N VAL A 201 -21.62 10.68 -2.88
CA VAL A 201 -22.07 9.28 -2.79
C VAL A 201 -20.90 8.32 -2.97
N LYS A 202 -20.01 8.57 -3.95
CA LYS A 202 -18.87 7.70 -4.20
C LYS A 202 -17.87 7.67 -3.04
N MET A 203 -17.61 8.83 -2.44
CA MET A 203 -16.75 8.93 -1.24
C MET A 203 -17.36 8.16 -0.07
N GLU A 204 -18.66 8.28 0.16
CA GLU A 204 -19.36 7.56 1.24
C GLU A 204 -19.34 6.03 1.02
N LEU A 205 -19.54 5.57 -0.23
CA LEU A 205 -19.43 4.15 -0.57
C LEU A 205 -18.02 3.62 -0.37
N LEU A 206 -17.01 4.41 -0.75
CA LEU A 206 -15.61 4.04 -0.54
C LEU A 206 -15.30 3.93 0.95
N ASP A 207 -15.73 4.89 1.76
CA ASP A 207 -15.46 4.96 3.20
C ASP A 207 -16.12 3.80 3.96
N ASN A 208 -17.40 3.52 3.67
CA ASN A 208 -18.12 2.41 4.29
C ASN A 208 -17.49 1.05 3.97
N LYS A 209 -17.14 0.82 2.70
CA LYS A 209 -16.48 -0.43 2.28
C LYS A 209 -15.08 -0.54 2.90
N HIS A 210 -14.33 0.56 2.88
CA HIS A 210 -12.99 0.65 3.43
C HIS A 210 -12.97 0.23 4.91
N VAL A 211 -13.81 0.84 5.75
CA VAL A 211 -13.76 0.60 7.20
C VAL A 211 -14.01 -0.88 7.51
N GLN A 212 -15.00 -1.49 6.85
CA GLN A 212 -15.31 -2.90 7.04
C GLN A 212 -14.18 -3.81 6.60
N ASP A 213 -13.66 -3.60 5.38
CA ASP A 213 -12.62 -4.44 4.82
C ASP A 213 -11.34 -4.39 5.68
N ILE A 214 -10.90 -3.20 6.08
CA ILE A 214 -9.63 -3.05 6.82
C ILE A 214 -9.70 -3.55 8.25
N VAL A 215 -10.82 -3.34 8.94
CA VAL A 215 -10.99 -3.92 10.29
C VAL A 215 -10.90 -5.44 10.21
N PHE A 216 -11.55 -6.06 9.22
CA PHE A 216 -11.45 -7.49 8.99
C PHE A 216 -10.01 -7.93 8.69
N GLN A 217 -9.29 -7.19 7.84
CA GLN A 217 -7.90 -7.49 7.51
C GLN A 217 -6.97 -7.45 8.73
N LEU A 218 -7.06 -6.38 9.53
CA LEU A 218 -6.23 -6.23 10.73
C LEU A 218 -6.57 -7.27 11.79
N GLN A 219 -7.85 -7.57 11.96
CA GLN A 219 -8.28 -8.64 12.86
C GLN A 219 -7.75 -10.00 12.42
N ARG A 220 -7.78 -10.30 11.11
CA ARG A 220 -7.19 -11.52 10.55
C ARG A 220 -5.70 -11.62 10.85
N LEU A 221 -4.95 -10.54 10.64
CA LEU A 221 -3.51 -10.48 10.95
C LEU A 221 -3.24 -10.76 12.44
N VAL A 222 -3.86 -9.98 13.32
CA VAL A 222 -3.62 -10.07 14.78
C VAL A 222 -4.05 -11.44 15.31
N THR A 223 -5.19 -11.96 14.87
CA THR A 223 -5.70 -13.26 15.31
C THR A 223 -4.78 -14.40 14.84
N ALA A 224 -4.30 -14.35 13.59
CA ALA A 224 -3.39 -15.36 13.06
C ALA A 224 -2.05 -15.35 13.81
N MET A 225 -1.47 -14.17 14.04
CA MET A 225 -0.23 -14.01 14.81
C MET A 225 -0.39 -14.47 16.27
N ALA A 226 -1.48 -14.07 16.93
CA ALA A 226 -1.76 -14.50 18.30
C ALA A 226 -1.91 -16.02 18.40
N LYS A 227 -2.61 -16.64 17.45
CA LYS A 227 -2.74 -18.08 17.37
C LYS A 227 -1.38 -18.76 17.21
N TYR A 228 -0.56 -18.31 16.25
CA TYR A 228 0.79 -18.83 16.05
C TYR A 228 1.63 -18.82 17.33
N HIS A 229 1.67 -17.67 18.02
CA HIS A 229 2.48 -17.55 19.22
C HIS A 229 1.95 -18.42 20.37
N ASN A 230 0.62 -18.52 20.53
CA ASN A 230 0.02 -19.38 21.55
C ASN A 230 0.28 -20.86 21.27
N ASP A 231 0.09 -21.30 20.03
CA ASP A 231 0.31 -22.69 19.61
C ASP A 231 1.80 -23.06 19.74
N SER A 232 2.70 -22.17 19.32
CA SER A 232 4.16 -22.34 19.49
C SER A 232 4.57 -22.40 20.96
N HIS A 233 4.01 -21.53 21.79
CA HIS A 233 4.26 -21.56 23.24
C HIS A 233 3.78 -22.87 23.87
N ALA A 234 2.60 -23.36 23.48
CA ALA A 234 2.05 -24.61 24.00
C ALA A 234 2.96 -25.80 23.68
N VAL A 235 3.47 -25.89 22.46
CA VAL A 235 4.38 -26.97 22.05
C VAL A 235 5.73 -26.87 22.77
N LEU A 236 6.33 -25.67 22.84
CA LEU A 236 7.61 -25.47 23.55
C LEU A 236 7.51 -25.72 25.05
N LYS A 237 6.36 -25.41 25.66
CA LYS A 237 6.13 -25.69 27.09
C LYS A 237 6.13 -27.19 27.40
N VAL A 238 5.68 -28.02 26.46
CA VAL A 238 5.74 -29.49 26.61
C VAL A 238 7.16 -30.00 26.37
N ALA A 239 7.92 -29.34 25.49
CA ALA A 239 9.32 -29.60 25.23
C ALA A 239 10.25 -28.82 26.19
N GLU A 240 9.98 -28.85 27.50
CA GLU A 240 10.88 -28.32 28.53
C GLU A 240 12.00 -29.33 28.81
N VAL A 241 12.92 -29.45 27.86
CA VAL A 241 13.89 -30.57 27.82
C VAL A 241 15.27 -30.23 28.37
N PHE A 242 15.48 -29.00 28.84
CA PHE A 242 16.76 -28.54 29.36
C PHE A 242 16.77 -28.43 30.90
N PRO A 243 17.91 -28.71 31.56
CA PRO A 243 19.19 -29.11 30.99
C PRO A 243 19.22 -30.59 30.56
N ILE A 244 19.74 -30.86 29.36
CA ILE A 244 19.94 -32.23 28.86
C ILE A 244 21.24 -32.75 29.47
N GLU A 245 21.14 -33.75 30.34
CA GLU A 245 22.31 -34.45 30.87
C GLU A 245 22.83 -35.39 29.78
N VAL A 246 24.04 -35.12 29.28
CA VAL A 246 24.74 -35.95 28.30
C VAL A 246 25.93 -36.61 29.00
N ASP A 247 25.93 -37.94 29.10
CA ASP A 247 27.01 -38.70 29.70
C ASP A 247 28.21 -38.79 28.73
N LEU A 248 29.29 -38.06 29.03
CA LEU A 248 30.53 -38.05 28.24
C LEU A 248 31.36 -39.34 28.40
N SER A 249 30.79 -40.44 28.90
CA SER A 249 31.55 -41.65 29.20
C SER A 249 31.57 -42.67 28.06
N ARG A 250 32.80 -42.86 27.54
CA ARG A 250 33.39 -44.01 26.81
C ARG A 250 33.52 -43.97 25.28
N SER A 251 32.95 -43.02 24.56
CA SER A 251 33.17 -42.88 23.09
C SER A 251 33.72 -41.51 22.67
N THR A 252 33.76 -40.53 23.57
CA THR A 252 34.14 -39.13 23.27
C THR A 252 35.59 -38.95 22.77
N PHE A 253 36.47 -39.93 22.94
CA PHE A 253 37.88 -39.85 22.49
C PHE A 253 38.27 -40.87 21.41
N THR A 254 37.36 -41.73 20.94
CA THR A 254 37.62 -42.59 19.79
C THR A 254 37.15 -41.89 18.53
N TYR A 255 37.88 -40.86 18.10
CA TYR A 255 37.83 -40.43 16.71
C TYR A 255 38.35 -41.60 15.87
N ASP A 256 37.45 -42.35 15.25
CA ASP A 256 37.82 -43.34 14.24
C ASP A 256 38.20 -42.56 12.97
N THR A 257 39.50 -42.37 12.77
CA THR A 257 40.14 -41.71 11.61
C THR A 257 39.97 -42.50 10.29
N SER A 258 38.94 -43.33 10.16
CA SER A 258 38.73 -44.22 9.01
C SER A 258 37.74 -43.70 7.97
N THR A 259 37.17 -42.51 8.16
CA THR A 259 36.37 -41.83 7.12
C THR A 259 36.96 -40.46 6.79
N GLN A 260 38.13 -40.49 6.15
CA GLN A 260 38.49 -39.42 5.22
C GLN A 260 37.50 -39.49 4.06
N PHE A 261 36.50 -38.61 4.08
CA PHE A 261 35.79 -38.26 2.85
C PHE A 261 36.80 -37.49 1.99
N GLU A 262 37.18 -38.08 0.86
CA GLU A 262 37.93 -37.41 -0.20
C GLU A 262 37.08 -36.25 -0.69
N ASP A 263 37.55 -35.03 -0.41
CA ASP A 263 37.00 -33.78 -0.93
C ASP A 263 37.65 -33.54 -2.30
N ASP A 264 37.09 -34.17 -3.34
CA ASP A 264 37.35 -33.80 -4.73
C ASP A 264 36.48 -32.58 -5.03
N ASN A 265 37.01 -31.39 -4.76
CA ASN A 265 36.59 -30.16 -5.43
C ASN A 265 37.82 -29.29 -5.66
N GLU A 266 38.32 -29.36 -6.90
CA GLU A 266 39.20 -28.36 -7.49
C GLU A 266 38.45 -27.01 -7.53
N GLU A 267 38.79 -26.08 -6.64
CA GLU A 267 38.43 -24.67 -6.82
C GLU A 267 39.50 -24.02 -7.69
N GLU A 268 39.19 -23.86 -8.98
CA GLU A 268 39.87 -22.91 -9.86
C GLU A 268 39.57 -21.48 -9.39
N GLU A 269 40.63 -20.73 -9.08
CA GLU A 269 40.61 -19.29 -8.90
C GLU A 269 40.31 -18.61 -10.25
N GLU A 270 39.16 -17.95 -10.39
CA GLU A 270 38.99 -16.88 -11.38
C GLU A 270 38.50 -15.60 -10.69
N GLU A 271 39.38 -14.60 -10.69
CA GLU A 271 39.06 -13.19 -10.44
C GLU A 271 38.14 -12.66 -11.55
N GLY A 272 37.05 -11.98 -11.17
CA GLY A 272 36.14 -11.32 -12.12
C GLY A 272 35.60 -10.02 -11.54
N GLU A 273 35.95 -8.91 -12.20
CA GLU A 273 35.65 -7.53 -11.83
C GLU A 273 34.14 -7.17 -11.86
N GLU A 274 33.80 -6.20 -11.00
CA GLU A 274 32.48 -5.58 -10.79
C GLU A 274 31.82 -5.03 -12.07
N ASN A 275 30.52 -5.30 -12.27
CA ASN A 275 29.64 -4.51 -13.13
C ASN A 275 28.28 -4.30 -12.41
N GLU A 276 28.05 -3.10 -11.89
CA GLU A 276 26.87 -2.69 -11.11
C GLU A 276 25.55 -2.57 -11.93
N GLU A 277 25.52 -3.01 -13.19
CA GLU A 277 24.33 -2.92 -14.06
C GLU A 277 23.52 -4.24 -14.14
N ASP A 278 24.09 -5.38 -13.76
CA ASP A 278 23.40 -6.68 -13.75
C ASP A 278 22.56 -6.92 -12.48
N GLU A 279 22.88 -6.26 -11.36
CA GLU A 279 22.14 -6.41 -10.09
C GLU A 279 20.69 -5.88 -10.17
N GLN A 280 20.37 -5.02 -11.14
CA GLN A 280 19.02 -4.45 -11.29
C GLN A 280 18.10 -5.32 -12.17
N GLU A 281 18.66 -6.11 -13.08
CA GLU A 281 17.89 -7.09 -13.87
C GLU A 281 17.69 -8.39 -13.07
N GLU A 282 18.68 -8.84 -12.28
CA GLU A 282 18.52 -9.97 -11.36
C GLU A 282 17.47 -9.69 -10.27
N GLN A 283 17.41 -8.47 -9.71
CA GLN A 283 16.38 -8.12 -8.72
C GLN A 283 14.96 -8.10 -9.32
N GLN A 284 14.81 -7.81 -10.62
CA GLN A 284 13.52 -7.86 -11.30
C GLN A 284 13.14 -9.28 -11.71
N GLU A 285 14.09 -10.12 -12.11
CA GLU A 285 13.85 -11.54 -12.39
C GLU A 285 13.62 -12.37 -11.12
N GLU A 286 14.36 -12.15 -10.04
CA GLU A 286 14.09 -12.75 -8.73
C GLU A 286 12.70 -12.34 -8.23
N SER A 287 12.29 -11.08 -8.37
CA SER A 287 10.94 -10.67 -7.97
C SER A 287 9.83 -11.40 -8.75
N ARG A 288 10.08 -11.72 -10.03
CA ARG A 288 9.13 -12.44 -10.89
C ARG A 288 9.11 -13.94 -10.61
N VAL A 289 10.27 -14.56 -10.44
CA VAL A 289 10.41 -15.98 -10.10
C VAL A 289 9.86 -16.25 -8.70
N HIS A 290 10.06 -15.33 -7.75
CA HIS A 290 9.64 -15.48 -6.36
C HIS A 290 8.14 -15.14 -6.14
N ASP A 291 7.57 -14.22 -6.93
CA ASP A 291 6.11 -14.09 -7.04
C ASP A 291 5.49 -15.38 -7.62
N GLN A 292 6.17 -16.05 -8.55
CA GLN A 292 5.76 -17.36 -9.09
C GLN A 292 5.83 -18.47 -8.04
N GLU A 293 6.85 -18.51 -7.18
CA GLU A 293 6.97 -19.47 -6.06
C GLU A 293 5.93 -19.23 -4.97
N LEU A 294 5.64 -17.96 -4.66
CA LEU A 294 4.52 -17.60 -3.80
C LEU A 294 3.19 -18.05 -4.43
N ILE A 295 3.00 -17.91 -5.75
CA ILE A 295 1.79 -18.34 -6.46
C ILE A 295 1.68 -19.88 -6.54
N ASN A 296 2.80 -20.60 -6.60
CA ASN A 296 2.84 -22.06 -6.78
C ASN A 296 2.81 -22.88 -5.47
N MET A 297 2.70 -22.25 -4.30
CA MET A 297 2.42 -22.94 -3.04
C MET A 297 0.96 -23.41 -2.95
N ASN A 298 0.64 -24.47 -3.71
CA ASN A 298 -0.47 -25.38 -3.38
C ASN A 298 -0.04 -26.32 -2.25
#